data_AF-A0A392RZ39-F1
#
_entry.id   AF-A0A392RZ39-F1
#
_cell.length_a   1.000
_cell.length_b   1.000
_cell.length_c   1.000
_cell.angle_alpha   90.00
_cell.angle_beta   90.00
_cell.angle_gamma   90.00
#
_symmetry.space_group_name_H-M   'P 1'
#
loop_
_entity.id
_entity.type
_entity.pdbx_description
1 polymer ?
#
loop_
_entity_poly.entity_id
_entity_poly.type
_entity_poly.pdbx_seq_one_letter_code
_entity_poly.pdbx_strand_id
1 'polypeptide(L)'
;KKALIARYGGRRLENPFEELSALKQTGSVEEFVEAFELLSSQVGRLPEEQYLGYFMSGLKAQIRRRVRTLNPSNRMQMMRIAKDVEEELKEEDDDGERRFGKKIAGERMGRSD
;
A
#
# COMPACT_ATOMS: atom_id res chain seq x y z
N LYS A 1 19.68 10.78 28.37
CA LYS A 1 20.54 9.72 27.80
C LYS A 1 19.66 8.63 27.19
N LYS A 2 19.28 8.75 25.90
CA LYS A 2 18.63 7.66 25.14
C LYS A 2 19.43 7.48 23.84
N ALA A 3 20.44 6.63 23.94
CA ALA A 3 21.25 6.19 22.82
C ALA A 3 20.64 4.92 22.21
N LEU A 4 21.06 4.63 20.97
CA LEU A 4 20.97 3.35 20.25
C LEU A 4 19.73 3.10 19.38
N ILE A 5 19.60 3.79 18.24
CA ILE A 5 19.17 3.16 16.96
C ILE A 5 19.84 3.94 15.82
N ALA A 6 21.08 3.56 15.48
CA ALA A 6 21.88 4.22 14.44
C ALA A 6 22.71 3.21 13.63
N ARG A 7 22.17 2.02 13.31
CA ARG A 7 23.01 1.00 12.65
C ARG A 7 22.54 0.35 11.36
N TYR A 8 21.29 0.51 10.89
CA TYR A 8 20.91 -0.06 9.60
C TYR A 8 19.83 0.80 8.90
N GLY A 9 20.23 1.59 7.90
CA GLY A 9 19.33 2.36 7.01
C GLY A 9 19.50 3.87 7.14
N GLY A 10 20.23 4.48 6.22
CA GLY A 10 20.68 5.88 6.29
C GLY A 10 19.55 6.92 6.31
N ARG A 11 19.79 7.99 7.09
CA ARG A 11 18.95 9.17 7.32
C ARG A 11 17.63 8.85 8.03
N ARG A 12 17.63 8.92 9.37
CA ARG A 12 16.41 9.40 10.04
C ARG A 12 16.21 10.81 9.51
N LEU A 13 15.30 10.96 8.57
CA LEU A 13 14.86 12.26 8.12
C LEU A 13 14.30 12.92 9.39
N GLU A 14 14.98 13.93 9.93
CA GLU A 14 14.48 14.66 11.11
C GLU A 14 13.21 15.45 10.76
N ASN A 15 12.94 15.60 9.46
CA ASN A 15 11.81 16.31 8.93
C ASN A 15 10.65 15.36 8.62
N PRO A 16 9.53 15.46 9.37
CA PRO A 16 8.39 14.57 9.19
C PRO A 16 7.69 14.76 7.83
N PHE A 17 7.87 15.89 7.14
CA PHE A 17 7.40 16.06 5.76
C PHE A 17 8.22 15.22 4.77
N GLU A 18 9.54 15.12 4.97
CA GLU A 18 10.38 14.27 4.13
C GLU A 18 10.05 12.80 4.38
N GLU A 19 9.82 12.40 5.64
CA GLU A 19 9.36 11.04 5.99
C GLU A 19 8.03 10.71 5.31
N LEU A 20 7.03 11.60 5.36
CA LEU A 20 5.76 11.41 4.67
C LEU A 20 5.91 11.24 3.16
N SER A 21 6.79 12.04 2.55
CA SER A 21 7.03 11.97 1.09
C SER A 21 7.76 10.67 0.67
N ALA A 22 8.63 10.17 1.54
CA ALA A 22 9.43 8.98 1.33
C ALA A 22 8.68 7.70 1.71
N LEU A 23 7.63 7.77 2.54
CA LEU A 23 6.87 6.62 2.99
C LEU A 23 6.25 5.88 1.80
N LYS A 24 6.53 4.57 1.72
CA LYS A 24 5.98 3.66 0.71
C LYS A 24 5.31 2.48 1.37
N GLN A 25 4.18 2.06 0.81
CA GLN A 25 3.49 0.83 1.15
C GLN A 25 4.35 -0.37 0.74
N THR A 26 4.93 -1.06 1.72
CA THR A 26 5.68 -2.32 1.52
C THR A 26 4.82 -3.53 1.82
N GLY A 27 4.03 -3.48 2.89
CA GLY A 27 3.09 -4.52 3.31
C GLY A 27 1.64 -4.23 2.93
N SER A 28 0.73 -4.42 3.88
CA SER A 28 -0.71 -4.18 3.68
C SER A 28 -1.05 -2.69 3.63
N VAL A 29 -2.24 -2.36 3.14
CA VAL A 29 -2.75 -0.97 3.21
C VAL A 29 -2.94 -0.56 4.66
N GLU A 30 -3.34 -1.46 5.54
CA GLU A 30 -3.56 -1.17 6.97
C GLU A 30 -2.26 -0.74 7.68
N GLU A 31 -1.18 -1.51 7.48
CA GLU A 31 0.15 -1.16 8.02
C GLU A 31 0.66 0.19 7.47
N PHE A 32 0.38 0.45 6.18
CA PHE A 32 0.74 1.73 5.57
C PHE A 32 -0.08 2.90 6.15
N VAL A 33 -1.39 2.72 6.36
CA VAL A 33 -2.27 3.73 6.96
C VAL A 33 -1.79 4.07 8.37
N GLU A 34 -1.50 3.08 9.21
CA GLU A 34 -0.99 3.29 10.57
C GLU A 34 0.32 4.10 10.57
N ALA A 35 1.28 3.72 9.73
CA ALA A 35 2.55 4.43 9.61
C ALA A 35 2.34 5.87 9.08
N PHE A 36 1.45 6.05 8.10
CA PHE A 36 1.14 7.34 7.52
C PHE A 36 0.47 8.28 8.52
N GLU A 37 -0.52 7.78 9.28
CA GLU A 37 -1.21 8.56 10.30
C GLU A 37 -0.26 9.00 11.41
N LEU A 38 0.62 8.10 11.86
CA LEU A 38 1.65 8.40 12.85
C LEU A 38 2.57 9.55 12.40
N LEU A 39 3.06 9.52 11.16
CA LEU A 39 3.89 10.60 10.61
C LEU A 39 3.07 11.89 10.38
N SER A 40 1.84 11.77 9.89
CA SER A 40 0.97 12.92 9.63
C SER A 40 0.57 13.66 10.91
N SER A 41 0.54 12.96 12.05
CA SER A 41 0.27 13.57 13.36
C SER A 41 1.39 14.52 13.82
N GLN A 42 2.61 14.38 13.28
CA GLN A 42 3.79 15.15 13.68
C GLN A 42 3.98 16.45 12.89
N VAL A 43 3.42 16.54 11.68
CA VAL A 43 3.50 17.74 10.81
C VAL A 43 2.41 18.79 11.07
N GLY A 44 1.48 18.52 11.98
CA GLY A 44 0.31 19.37 12.21
C GLY A 44 -0.77 19.22 11.13
N ARG A 45 -1.70 20.17 11.04
CA ARG A 45 -2.85 20.07 10.13
C ARG A 45 -2.42 20.32 8.68
N LEU A 46 -2.36 19.26 7.89
CA LEU A 46 -2.19 19.35 6.44
C LEU A 46 -3.49 19.77 5.72
N PRO A 47 -3.42 20.62 4.67
CA PRO A 47 -4.50 20.76 3.70
C PRO A 47 -4.88 19.40 3.12
N GLU A 48 -6.17 19.22 2.81
CA GLU A 48 -6.69 17.92 2.37
C GLU A 48 -5.99 17.43 1.09
N GLU A 49 -5.85 18.30 0.09
CA GLU A 49 -5.17 17.96 -1.17
C GLU A 49 -3.72 17.50 -0.94
N GLN A 50 -3.00 18.09 0.02
CA GLN A 50 -1.64 17.67 0.36
C GLN A 50 -1.64 16.30 1.04
N TYR A 51 -2.56 16.08 1.98
CA TYR A 51 -2.72 14.79 2.65
C TYR A 51 -2.98 13.68 1.62
N LEU A 52 -3.94 13.91 0.71
CA LEU A 52 -4.28 12.96 -0.36
C LEU A 52 -3.10 12.74 -1.31
N GLY A 53 -2.36 13.79 -1.66
CA GLY A 53 -1.18 13.72 -2.50
C GLY A 53 -0.08 12.84 -1.91
N TYR A 54 0.27 13.06 -0.64
CA TYR A 54 1.26 12.24 0.06
C TYR A 54 0.81 10.78 0.15
N PHE A 55 -0.43 10.55 0.59
CA PHE A 55 -1.00 9.20 0.72
C PHE A 55 -0.95 8.46 -0.62
N MET A 56 -1.44 9.08 -1.70
CA MET A 56 -1.42 8.51 -3.05
C MET A 56 -0.01 8.21 -3.55
N SER A 57 0.98 9.04 -3.20
CA SER A 57 2.37 8.81 -3.61
C SER A 57 3.02 7.59 -2.94
N GLY A 58 2.49 7.19 -1.78
CA GLY A 58 2.97 6.08 -0.97
C GLY A 58 2.41 4.71 -1.35
N LEU A 59 1.21 4.66 -1.93
CA LEU A 59 0.55 3.42 -2.33
C LEU A 59 1.33 2.62 -3.38
N LYS A 60 1.21 1.28 -3.31
CA LYS A 60 1.69 0.36 -4.35
C LYS A 60 1.09 0.74 -5.71
N ALA A 61 1.89 0.61 -6.77
CA ALA A 61 1.52 1.12 -8.10
C ALA A 61 0.21 0.54 -8.65
N GLN A 62 -0.13 -0.71 -8.33
CA GLN A 62 -1.38 -1.35 -8.72
C GLN A 62 -2.60 -0.75 -7.99
N ILE A 63 -2.51 -0.62 -6.66
CA ILE A 63 -3.55 -0.01 -5.83
C ILE A 63 -3.74 1.46 -6.23
N ARG A 64 -2.64 2.21 -6.32
CA ARG A 64 -2.63 3.64 -6.70
C ARG A 64 -3.36 3.91 -8.02
N ARG A 65 -3.20 3.03 -9.03
CA ARG A 65 -3.88 3.18 -10.32
C ARG A 65 -5.40 3.06 -10.18
N ARG A 66 -5.88 2.03 -9.49
CA ARG A 66 -7.33 1.82 -9.24
C ARG A 66 -7.92 2.92 -8.37
N VAL A 67 -7.26 3.28 -7.27
CA VAL A 67 -7.69 4.37 -6.37
C VAL A 67 -7.80 5.69 -7.14
N ARG A 68 -6.85 6.00 -8.05
CA ARG A 68 -6.90 7.22 -8.87
C ARG A 68 -8.13 7.26 -9.78
N THR A 69 -8.53 6.14 -10.36
CA THR A 69 -9.73 6.05 -11.21
C THR A 69 -11.01 6.32 -10.42
N LEU A 70 -11.04 5.92 -9.14
CA LEU A 70 -12.19 6.11 -8.26
C LEU A 70 -12.27 7.53 -7.65
N ASN A 71 -11.26 8.36 -7.88
CA ASN A 71 -11.21 9.79 -7.54
C ASN A 71 -11.69 10.13 -6.11
N PRO A 72 -11.00 9.64 -5.06
CA PRO A 72 -11.33 9.96 -3.68
C PRO A 72 -11.26 11.47 -3.40
N SER A 73 -12.31 11.99 -2.79
CA SER A 73 -12.48 13.41 -2.46
C SER A 73 -11.97 13.80 -1.07
N ASN A 74 -11.80 12.82 -0.18
CA ASN A 74 -11.40 13.06 1.20
C ASN A 74 -10.60 11.90 1.81
N ARG A 75 -10.00 12.15 2.98
CA ARG A 75 -9.11 11.20 3.67
C ARG A 75 -9.76 9.84 3.95
N MET A 76 -10.98 9.86 4.49
CA MET A 76 -11.71 8.65 4.84
C MET A 76 -12.02 7.82 3.59
N GLN A 77 -12.48 8.48 2.52
CA GLN A 77 -12.75 7.84 1.25
C GLN A 77 -11.48 7.24 0.63
N MET A 78 -10.35 7.95 0.69
CA MET A 78 -9.05 7.48 0.21
C MET A 78 -8.63 6.18 0.90
N MET A 79 -8.69 6.13 2.23
CA MET A 79 -8.29 4.95 3.01
C MET A 79 -9.20 3.75 2.73
N ARG A 80 -10.52 3.98 2.71
CA ARG A 80 -11.50 2.93 2.41
C ARG A 80 -11.27 2.35 1.03
N ILE A 81 -11.19 3.20 -0.01
CA ILE A 81 -10.98 2.74 -1.38
C ILE A 81 -9.66 2.00 -1.51
N ALA A 82 -8.59 2.47 -0.87
CA ALA A 82 -7.31 1.77 -0.91
C ALA A 82 -7.41 0.36 -0.31
N LYS A 83 -8.13 0.20 0.81
CA LYS A 83 -8.36 -1.10 1.46
C LYS A 83 -9.23 -2.02 0.59
N ASP A 84 -10.35 -1.51 0.07
CA ASP A 84 -11.26 -2.25 -0.82
C ASP A 84 -10.51 -2.76 -2.06
N VAL A 85 -9.69 -1.90 -2.68
CA VAL A 85 -8.86 -2.26 -3.84
C VAL A 85 -7.77 -3.30 -3.49
N GLU A 86 -7.18 -3.24 -2.30
CA GLU A 86 -6.20 -4.24 -1.88
C GLU A 86 -6.83 -5.63 -1.77
N GLU A 87 -8.04 -5.72 -1.21
CA GLU A 87 -8.77 -6.99 -1.09
C GLU A 87 -9.19 -7.54 -2.47
N GLU A 88 -9.71 -6.69 -3.36
CA GLU A 88 -10.04 -7.10 -4.74
C GLU A 88 -8.83 -7.69 -5.48
N LEU A 89 -7.65 -7.08 -5.32
CA LEU A 89 -6.44 -7.57 -5.97
C LEU A 89 -5.95 -8.91 -5.39
N LYS A 90 -6.13 -9.15 -4.08
CA LYS A 90 -5.80 -10.44 -3.46
C LYS A 90 -6.72 -11.55 -3.98
N GLU A 91 -8.00 -11.25 -4.18
CA GLU A 91 -8.97 -12.20 -4.75
C GLU A 91 -8.65 -12.53 -6.21
N GLU A 92 -8.29 -11.53 -7.02
CA GLU A 92 -7.87 -11.72 -8.42
C GLU A 92 -6.63 -12.64 -8.55
N ASP A 93 -5.65 -12.48 -7.65
CA ASP A 93 -4.43 -13.31 -7.61
C ASP A 93 -4.74 -14.78 -7.24
N ASP A 94 -5.56 -15.01 -6.21
CA ASP A 94 -5.94 -16.36 -5.75
C ASP A 94 -6.79 -17.12 -6.79
N ASP A 95 -7.73 -16.42 -7.46
CA ASP A 95 -8.51 -17.01 -8.54
C ASP A 95 -7.66 -17.34 -9.78
N GLY A 96 -6.65 -16.52 -10.08
CA GLY A 96 -5.66 -16.79 -11.11
C GLY A 96 -4.89 -18.09 -10.85
N GLU A 97 -4.40 -18.27 -9.63
CA GLU A 97 -3.62 -19.44 -9.22
C GLU A 97 -4.48 -20.73 -9.22
N ARG A 98 -5.72 -20.66 -8.72
CA ARG A 98 -6.68 -21.79 -8.77
C ARG A 98 -6.98 -22.22 -10.20
N ARG A 99 -7.17 -21.28 -11.13
CA ARG A 99 -7.43 -21.57 -12.55
C ARG A 99 -6.21 -22.18 -13.22
N PHE A 100 -5.01 -21.69 -12.90
CA PHE A 100 -3.76 -22.22 -13.45
C PHE A 100 -3.46 -23.63 -12.94
N GLY A 101 -3.67 -23.89 -11.65
CA GLY A 101 -3.54 -25.22 -11.04
C GLY A 101 -4.46 -26.27 -11.67
N LYS A 102 -5.72 -25.92 -11.95
CA LYS A 102 -6.67 -26.81 -12.64
C LYS A 102 -6.22 -27.17 -14.07
N LYS A 103 -5.65 -26.21 -14.82
CA LYS A 103 -5.14 -26.49 -16.18
C LYS A 103 -3.95 -27.44 -16.17
N ILE A 104 -2.95 -27.20 -15.31
CA ILE A 104 -1.76 -28.06 -15.19
C ILE A 104 -2.16 -29.48 -14.76
N ALA A 105 -3.09 -29.62 -13.82
CA ALA A 105 -3.57 -30.93 -13.37
C ALA A 105 -4.28 -31.69 -14.51
N GLY A 106 -5.10 -31.01 -15.30
CA GLY A 106 -5.77 -31.59 -16.47
C GLY A 106 -4.80 -32.05 -17.56
N GLU A 107 -3.73 -31.29 -17.84
CA GLU A 107 -2.74 -31.63 -18.86
C GLU A 107 -1.82 -32.80 -18.47
N ARG A 108 -1.55 -32.99 -17.16
CA ARG A 108 -0.74 -34.11 -16.67
C ARG A 108 -1.50 -35.45 -16.68
N MET A 109 -2.83 -35.41 -16.56
CA MET A 109 -3.66 -36.62 -16.48
C MET A 109 -3.96 -37.23 -17.86
N GLY A 110 -3.76 -36.47 -18.95
CA GLY A 110 -4.00 -36.92 -20.33
C GLY A 110 -2.76 -37.49 -21.06
N ARG A 111 -1.68 -37.83 -20.35
CA ARG A 111 -0.40 -38.26 -20.95
C ARG A 111 0.09 -39.65 -20.48
N SER A 112 -0.81 -40.46 -19.94
CA SER A 112 -0.54 -41.85 -19.60
C SER A 112 -1.11 -42.76 -20.69
N ASP A 113 -0.33 -42.97 -21.75
CA ASP A 113 -0.46 -44.09 -22.69
C ASP A 113 0.62 -45.14 -22.37
#